data_AF-A0A841K2B1-F1
#
_entry.id   AF-A0A841K2B1-F1
#
_cell.length_a   1.000
_cell.length_b   1.000
_cell.length_c   1.000
_cell.angle_alpha   90.00
_cell.angle_beta   90.00
_cell.angle_gamma   90.00
#
_symmetry.space_group_name_H-M   'P 1'
#
loop_
_entity.id
_entity.type
_entity.pdbx_description
1 polymer ?
#
loop_
_entity_poly.entity_id
_entity_poly.type
_entity_poly.pdbx_seq_one_letter_code
_entity_poly.pdbx_strand_id
1 'polypeptide(L)' 'MHQSPVASGFAKFIAVFASHFWIDMTLAWVETNGRLAALMWRDGKPVMLATTNASAEGIDQIMWIMRPSKLAAIPVPR' A
#
# COMPACT_ATOMS: atom_id res chain seq x y z
N MET A 1 17.96 -11.94 25.74
CA MET A 1 16.97 -12.82 25.07
C MET A 1 16.36 -12.01 23.92
N HIS A 2 16.96 -12.09 22.73
CA HIS A 2 16.47 -11.37 21.55
C HIS A 2 15.49 -12.32 20.84
N GLN A 3 14.20 -12.20 21.14
CA GLN A 3 13.18 -12.98 20.45
C GLN A 3 13.23 -12.58 18.97
N SER A 4 13.45 -13.54 18.06
CA SER A 4 13.26 -13.30 16.63
C SER A 4 11.84 -12.75 16.43
N PRO A 5 11.65 -11.65 15.67
CA PRO A 5 10.33 -11.06 15.52
C PRO A 5 9.48 -12.05 14.73
N VAL A 6 8.59 -12.77 15.42
CA VAL A 6 7.54 -13.50 14.75
C VAL A 6 6.70 -12.43 14.05
N ALA A 7 6.80 -12.37 12.73
CA ALA A 7 5.99 -11.47 11.92
C ALA A 7 4.53 -11.57 12.38
N SER A 8 3.91 -10.42 12.70
CA SER A 8 2.52 -10.37 13.15
C SER A 8 1.61 -11.07 12.14
N GLY A 9 0.43 -11.54 12.59
CA GLY A 9 -0.54 -12.19 11.69
C GLY A 9 -0.85 -11.36 10.43
N PHE A 10 -0.81 -10.04 10.57
CA PHE A 10 -0.97 -9.11 9.46
C PHE A 10 0.19 -9.14 8.47
N ALA A 11 1.45 -9.10 8.92
CA ALA A 11 2.60 -9.20 8.03
C ALA A 11 2.61 -10.53 7.25
N LYS A 12 2.22 -11.64 7.90
CA LYS A 12 2.04 -12.93 7.23
C LYS A 12 0.91 -12.90 6.19
N PHE A 13 -0.21 -12.25 6.51
CA PHE A 13 -1.32 -12.07 5.57
C PHE A 13 -0.90 -11.27 4.33
N ILE A 14 -0.18 -10.17 4.51
CA ILE A 14 0.37 -9.37 3.39
C ILE A 14 1.33 -10.19 2.54
N ALA A 15 2.20 -10.99 3.17
CA ALA A 15 3.20 -11.79 2.47
C ALA A 15 2.57 -12.81 1.49
N VAL A 16 1.35 -13.30 1.75
CA VAL A 16 0.64 -14.21 0.83
C VAL A 16 0.39 -13.57 -0.53
N PHE A 17 0.09 -12.26 -0.57
CA PHE A 17 -0.13 -11.54 -1.82
C PHE A 17 1.18 -11.19 -2.54
N ALA A 18 2.33 -11.30 -1.86
CA ALA A 18 3.57 -10.76 -2.36
C ALA A 18 4.06 -11.43 -3.66
N SER A 19 3.72 -12.71 -3.84
CA SER A 19 4.17 -13.53 -4.97
C SER A 19 3.50 -13.20 -6.31
N HIS A 20 2.40 -12.45 -6.32
CA HIS A 20 1.64 -12.19 -7.55
C HIS A 20 1.01 -10.80 -7.60
N PHE A 21 0.65 -10.22 -6.45
CA PHE A 21 -0.14 -8.99 -6.43
C PHE A 21 0.70 -7.75 -6.76
N TRP A 22 1.98 -7.74 -6.39
CA TRP A 22 2.85 -6.56 -6.60
C TRP A 22 3.64 -6.58 -7.92
N ILE A 23 3.57 -7.69 -8.67
CA ILE A 23 4.31 -7.85 -9.92
C ILE A 23 3.77 -6.85 -10.96
N ASP A 24 4.70 -6.24 -11.71
CA ASP A 24 4.46 -5.26 -12.76
C ASP A 24 3.63 -4.04 -12.31
N MET A 25 3.81 -3.63 -11.04
CA MET A 25 3.25 -2.38 -10.52
C MET A 25 4.22 -1.22 -10.74
N THR A 26 3.72 -0.13 -11.31
CA THR A 26 4.34 1.20 -11.16
C THR A 26 3.73 1.90 -9.96
N LEU A 27 4.55 2.61 -9.19
CA LEU A 27 4.15 3.33 -7.98
C LEU A 27 4.58 4.78 -8.04
N ALA A 28 3.73 5.66 -7.53
CA ALA A 28 4.06 7.05 -7.29
C ALA A 28 3.50 7.51 -5.94
N TRP A 29 4.22 8.42 -5.30
CA TRP A 29 3.77 9.08 -4.09
C TRP A 29 2.78 10.19 -4.44
N VAL A 30 1.66 10.20 -3.73
CA VAL A 30 0.60 11.20 -3.87
C VAL A 30 0.18 11.69 -2.50
N GLU A 31 -0.31 12.92 -2.43
CA GLU A 31 -1.01 13.40 -1.24
C GLU A 31 -2.52 13.21 -1.44
N THR A 32 -3.17 12.53 -0.49
CA THR A 32 -4.62 12.34 -0.49
C THR A 32 -5.16 12.67 0.89
N ASN A 33 -6.14 13.56 0.96
CA ASN A 33 -6.73 14.01 2.23
C ASN A 33 -5.68 14.48 3.26
N GLY A 34 -4.63 15.19 2.82
CA GLY A 34 -3.56 15.69 3.69
C GLY A 34 -2.58 14.61 4.18
N ARG A 35 -2.55 13.42 3.57
CA ARG A 35 -1.67 12.31 3.95
C ARG A 35 -0.92 11.75 2.74
N LEU A 36 0.35 11.41 2.96
CA LEU A 36 1.18 10.74 1.97
C LEU A 36 0.67 9.32 1.73
N ALA A 37 0.45 8.98 0.48
CA ALA A 37 -0.02 7.67 0.05
C ALA A 37 0.75 7.21 -1.20
N ALA A 38 0.82 5.90 -1.39
CA ALA A 38 1.29 5.29 -2.62
C ALA A 38 0.10 4.99 -3.53
N LEU A 39 0.07 5.59 -4.72
CA LEU A 39 -0.82 5.19 -5.80
C LEU A 39 -0.07 4.20 -6.70
N MET A 40 -0.75 3.13 -7.10
CA MET A 40 -0.16 2.03 -7.86
C MET A 40 -0.98 1.74 -9.10
N TRP A 41 -0.27 1.51 -10.21
CA TRP A 41 -0.85 1.20 -11.52
C TRP A 41 -0.35 -0.13 -12.04
N ARG A 42 -1.23 -0.82 -12.76
CA ARG A 42 -0.91 -1.94 -13.66
C ARG A 42 -1.47 -1.62 -15.02
N ASP A 43 -0.69 -1.82 -16.07
CA ASP A 43 -1.09 -1.56 -17.46
C ASP A 43 -1.67 -0.14 -17.63
N GLY A 44 -1.06 0.85 -16.99
CA GLY A 44 -1.48 2.26 -17.03
C GLY A 44 -2.76 2.58 -16.27
N LYS A 45 -3.38 1.61 -15.58
CA LYS A 45 -4.63 1.81 -14.82
C LYS A 45 -4.35 1.82 -13.32
N PRO A 46 -4.86 2.79 -12.55
CA PRO A 46 -4.70 2.79 -11.11
C PRO A 46 -5.55 1.66 -10.51
N VAL A 47 -4.93 0.78 -9.74
CA VAL A 47 -5.60 -0.39 -9.15
C VAL A 47 -5.62 -0.37 -7.63
N MET A 48 -4.74 0.43 -7.01
CA MET A 48 -4.63 0.50 -5.57
C MET A 48 -4.06 1.85 -5.11
N LEU A 49 -4.63 2.38 -4.03
CA LEU A 49 -4.00 3.39 -3.20
C LEU A 49 -3.79 2.79 -1.81
N ALA A 50 -2.60 2.97 -1.25
CA ALA A 50 -2.28 2.56 0.11
C ALA A 50 -1.61 3.69 0.89
N THR A 51 -2.02 3.86 2.14
CA THR A 51 -1.29 4.67 3.12
C THR A 51 -1.10 3.84 4.38
N THR A 52 0.00 4.08 5.08
CA THR A 52 0.28 3.43 6.36
C THR A 52 0.27 4.45 7.49
N ASN A 53 -0.10 4.01 8.68
CA ASN A 53 0.30 4.65 9.92
C ASN A 53 1.37 3.76 10.52
N ALA A 54 2.56 4.31 10.76
CA ALA A 54 3.70 3.57 11.25
C ALA A 54 4.47 4.38 12.29
N SER A 55 5.08 3.66 13.22
CA SER A 55 5.97 4.17 14.27
C SER A 55 7.33 3.45 14.21
N ALA A 56 8.20 3.72 15.18
CA ALA A 56 9.47 3.01 15.31
C ALA A 56 9.28 1.51 15.62
N GLU A 57 8.13 1.14 16.18
CA GLU A 57 7.76 -0.22 16.54
C GLU A 57 7.18 -1.02 15.36
N GLY A 58 6.76 -0.33 14.28
CA GLY A 58 6.29 -0.95 13.05
C GLY A 58 5.09 -0.26 12.42
N ILE A 59 4.35 -1.00 11.60
CA ILE A 59 3.13 -0.52 10.95
C ILE A 59 1.93 -0.87 11.83
N ASP A 60 1.23 0.14 12.33
CA ASP A 60 0.02 -0.01 13.13
C ASP A 60 -1.20 -0.28 12.26
N GLN A 61 -1.29 0.42 11.14
CA GLN A 61 -2.44 0.37 10.24
C GLN A 61 -2.01 0.54 8.79
N ILE A 62 -2.69 -0.18 7.91
CA ILE A 62 -2.69 0.13 6.49
C ILE A 62 -4.12 0.39 6.04
N MET A 63 -4.33 1.52 5.38
CA MET A 63 -5.58 1.79 4.68
C MET A 63 -5.40 1.46 3.20
N TRP A 64 -6.22 0.54 2.69
CA TRP A 64 -6.23 0.10 1.30
C TRP A 64 -7.49 0.55 0.59
N ILE A 65 -7.34 1.15 -0.58
CA ILE A 65 -8.44 1.53 -1.45
C ILE A 65 -8.22 0.89 -2.81
N MET A 66 -9.12 -0.02 -3.18
CA MET A 66 -9.13 -0.70 -4.48
C MET A 66 -10.43 -0.42 -5.25
N ARG A 67 -11.17 0.63 -4.88
CA ARG A 67 -12.42 1.01 -5.55
C ARG A 67 -12.10 1.85 -6.79
N PRO A 68 -12.35 1.38 -8.02
CA PRO A 68 -11.94 2.09 -9.24
C PRO A 68 -12.46 3.52 -9.32
N SER A 69 -13.71 3.75 -8.91
CA SER A 69 -14.31 5.10 -8.94
C SER A 69 -13.63 6.09 -7.99
N LYS A 70 -13.01 5.62 -6.91
CA LYS A 70 -12.20 6.49 -6.03
C LYS A 70 -10.82 6.73 -6.59
N LEU A 71 -10.21 5.72 -7.21
CA LEU A 71 -8.87 5.82 -7.79
C LEU A 71 -8.84 6.72 -9.01
N ALA A 72 -9.89 6.70 -9.83
CA ALA A 72 -10.03 7.58 -10.99
C ALA A 72 -10.10 9.08 -10.64
N ALA A 73 -10.44 9.42 -9.40
CA ALA A 73 -10.48 10.80 -8.92
C ALA A 73 -9.11 11.33 -8.47
N ILE A 74 -8.09 10.47 -8.38
CA ILE A 74 -6.75 10.87 -7.92
C ILE A 74 -5.93 11.30 -9.15
N PRO A 75 -5.43 12.54 -9.19
CA PRO A 75 -4.56 12.99 -10.27
C PRO A 75 -3.31 12.10 -10.35
N VAL A 76 -2.94 11.70 -11.57
CA VAL A 76 -1.65 11.04 -11.80
C VAL A 76 -0.55 12.08 -11.60
N PRO A 77 0.40 11.88 -10.68
CA PRO A 77 1.55 12.77 -10.55
C PRO A 77 2.36 12.73 -11.85
N ARG A 78 2.73 13.92 -12.35
CA ARG A 78 3.61 14.07 -13.52
C ARG A 78 5.06 13.76 -13.17
#